data_AF-A0A431IVL0-F1
#
_entry.id   AF-A0A431IVL0-F1
#
_cell.length_a   1.000
_cell.length_b   1.000
_cell.length_c   1.000
_cell.angle_alpha   90.00
_cell.angle_beta   90.00
_cell.angle_gamma   90.00
#
_symmetry.space_group_name_H-M   'P 1'
#
loop_
_entity.id
_entity.type
_entity.pdbx_description
1 polymer ?
#
loop_
_entity_poly.entity_id
_entity_poly.type
_entity_poly.pdbx_seq_one_letter_code
_entity_poly.pdbx_strand_id
1 'polypeptide(L)'
;MDKFVIKRNGTYLPFETFKIEEAITKAFASVSETLNLKVIETVFQLLSYQDTWAVEDIQDKIEKTLYEYGHYEVMRSFMLFRHTRKLQREHVLGLNDDTTYVDSTQTIEEYTNQTDWRINANANTSYSNAGLVNNVAGKIIANYWLDKVYSKEEGYAHRNGDIHIHDLDCLTGYCAGWSLRVLLNEGFNGVRGRVESRPPNHFREALGQMANFLGILQSEWAGAQAFSSFDTYLAPYVFKDNLAYEDVLKAIRSFVYNLNVPARWGQSPFTNITLDWVVPDDLKEQIPTRNEQHLFKGITSEDFIKRAKERGVSDITEMRYEHFQKEMNLINKAYYTVMTEGDAHGQPFTFPIPTVNITEEFDWYGENTDILFENTAKIGSSYFQNFIGSQYTYDENGNKVENPNAYKPNAVRSMCCRLQ
;
A
#
# COMPACT_ATOMS: atom_id res chain seq x y z
N MET A 1 22.16 -39.26 29.84
CA MET A 1 22.89 -38.07 30.29
C MET A 1 22.38 -36.92 29.44
N ASP A 2 21.93 -35.86 30.08
CA ASP A 2 21.44 -34.67 29.37
C ASP A 2 22.63 -33.95 28.74
N LYS A 3 22.53 -33.68 27.43
CA LYS A 3 23.57 -32.97 26.69
C LYS A 3 23.30 -31.48 26.71
N PHE A 4 24.35 -30.68 26.84
CA PHE A 4 24.26 -29.22 26.93
C PHE A 4 25.14 -28.51 25.90
N VAL A 5 24.71 -27.31 25.52
CA VAL A 5 25.49 -26.37 24.69
C VAL A 5 25.79 -25.13 25.51
N ILE A 6 27.08 -24.79 25.60
CA ILE A 6 27.54 -23.53 26.20
C ILE A 6 27.46 -22.45 25.13
N LYS A 7 26.53 -21.50 25.33
CA LYS A 7 26.46 -20.28 24.51
C LYS A 7 27.64 -19.37 24.84
N ARG A 8 27.97 -18.45 23.93
CA ARG A 8 29.12 -17.52 24.06
C ARG A 8 29.05 -16.60 25.31
N ASN A 9 27.85 -16.38 25.85
CA ASN A 9 27.61 -15.64 27.12
C ASN A 9 27.76 -16.52 28.38
N GLY A 10 28.20 -17.78 28.24
CA GLY A 10 28.38 -18.73 29.33
C GLY A 10 27.10 -19.47 29.76
N THR A 11 25.94 -19.20 29.15
CA THR A 11 24.70 -19.91 29.52
C THR A 11 24.66 -21.32 28.96
N TYR A 12 24.20 -22.26 29.78
CA TYR A 12 23.97 -23.65 29.41
C TYR A 12 22.53 -23.80 28.90
N LEU A 13 22.39 -24.37 27.70
CA LEU A 13 21.09 -24.72 27.12
C LEU A 13 21.06 -26.20 26.73
N PRO A 14 19.88 -26.84 26.70
CA PRO A 14 19.75 -28.20 26.19
C PRO A 14 20.32 -28.32 24.76
N PHE A 15 21.01 -29.43 24.50
CA PHE A 15 21.49 -29.77 23.17
C PHE A 15 20.32 -30.21 22.29
N GLU A 16 20.01 -29.41 21.28
CA GLU A 16 18.91 -29.65 20.35
C GLU A 16 19.49 -30.03 18.98
N THR A 17 19.37 -31.30 18.61
CA THR A 17 19.91 -31.85 17.35
C THR A 17 19.38 -31.13 16.11
N PHE A 18 18.08 -30.80 16.10
CA PHE A 18 17.42 -30.16 14.96
C PHE A 18 18.06 -28.82 14.57
N LYS A 19 18.61 -28.05 15.53
CA LYS A 19 19.25 -26.75 15.26
C LYS A 19 20.54 -26.89 14.44
N ILE A 20 21.26 -27.99 14.63
CA ILE A 20 22.51 -28.27 13.91
C ILE A 20 22.19 -28.75 12.49
N GLU A 21 21.20 -29.64 12.38
CA GLU A 21 20.69 -30.12 11.09
C GLU A 21 20.15 -28.97 10.23
N GLU A 22 19.38 -28.06 10.82
CA GLU A 22 18.86 -26.87 10.16
C GLU A 22 19.99 -25.95 9.69
N ALA A 23 21.03 -25.74 10.52
CA ALA A 23 22.17 -24.90 10.15
C ALA A 23 22.96 -25.47 8.97
N ILE A 24 23.20 -26.79 8.94
CA ILE A 24 23.85 -27.47 7.81
C ILE A 24 22.96 -27.39 6.57
N THR A 25 21.67 -27.68 6.71
CA THR A 25 20.70 -27.63 5.60
C THR A 25 20.62 -26.24 4.96
N LYS A 26 20.58 -25.18 5.77
CA LYS A 26 20.62 -23.79 5.31
C LYS A 26 21.91 -23.45 4.56
N ALA A 27 23.05 -23.99 4.99
CA ALA A 27 24.32 -23.78 4.30
C ALA A 27 24.38 -24.46 2.91
N PHE A 28 23.78 -25.65 2.76
CA PHE A 28 23.66 -26.29 1.45
C PHE A 28 22.69 -25.51 0.54
N ALA A 29 21.56 -25.08 1.09
CA ALA A 29 20.56 -24.29 0.36
C ALA A 29 21.11 -22.94 -0.11
N SER A 30 21.97 -22.26 0.66
CA SER A 30 22.52 -20.94 0.31
C SER A 30 23.42 -20.95 -0.93
N VAL A 31 23.96 -22.11 -1.32
CA VAL A 31 24.77 -22.28 -2.53
C VAL A 31 24.11 -23.19 -3.57
N SER A 32 22.83 -23.53 -3.38
CA SER A 32 22.06 -24.40 -4.27
C SER A 32 22.68 -25.81 -4.47
N GLU A 33 23.38 -26.33 -3.46
CA GLU A 33 23.90 -27.70 -3.46
C GLU A 33 22.93 -28.68 -2.77
N THR A 34 22.87 -29.92 -3.27
CA THR A 34 22.06 -30.98 -2.64
C THR A 34 22.64 -31.36 -1.28
N LEU A 35 21.78 -31.37 -0.25
CA LEU A 35 22.16 -31.75 1.11
C LEU A 35 22.82 -33.13 1.15
N ASN A 36 24.05 -33.18 1.67
CA ASN A 36 24.74 -34.43 1.93
C ASN A 36 24.48 -34.91 3.37
N LEU A 37 23.56 -35.86 3.54
CA LEU A 37 23.18 -36.40 4.86
C LEU A 37 24.37 -36.97 5.64
N LYS A 38 25.43 -37.44 4.96
CA LYS A 38 26.64 -37.96 5.62
C LYS A 38 27.38 -36.88 6.41
N VAL A 39 27.26 -35.61 6.02
CA VAL A 39 27.82 -34.49 6.77
C VAL A 39 27.12 -34.37 8.12
N ILE A 40 25.79 -34.42 8.14
CA ILE A 40 24.98 -34.37 9.37
C ILE A 40 25.31 -35.56 10.29
N GLU A 41 25.31 -36.77 9.73
CA GLU A 41 25.63 -38.00 10.47
C GLU A 41 27.02 -37.92 11.11
N THR A 42 28.02 -37.48 10.34
CA THR A 42 29.41 -37.35 10.81
C THR A 42 29.54 -36.28 11.90
N VAL A 43 28.88 -35.12 11.73
CA VAL A 43 28.85 -34.08 12.76
C VAL A 43 28.21 -34.60 14.04
N PHE A 44 27.08 -35.31 13.97
CA PHE A 44 26.46 -35.90 15.16
C PHE A 44 27.32 -36.98 15.81
N GLN A 45 28.03 -37.79 15.02
CA GLN A 45 28.99 -38.75 15.54
C GLN A 45 30.13 -38.03 16.28
N LEU A 46 30.66 -36.93 15.73
CA LEU A 46 31.70 -36.13 16.38
C LEU A 46 31.22 -35.45 17.67
N LEU A 47 29.95 -35.05 17.73
CA LEU A 47 29.33 -34.46 18.92
C LEU A 47 28.86 -35.52 19.93
N SER A 48 28.93 -36.81 19.58
CA SER A 48 28.56 -37.91 20.46
C SER A 48 29.57 -38.12 21.60
N TYR A 49 30.83 -37.73 21.40
CA TYR A 49 31.95 -38.02 22.30
C TYR A 49 31.99 -37.19 23.59
N GLN A 50 31.17 -36.15 23.72
CA GLN A 50 31.11 -35.30 24.91
C GLN A 50 29.66 -34.92 25.20
N ASP A 51 29.36 -34.69 26.48
CA ASP A 51 28.04 -34.28 26.95
C ASP A 51 27.85 -32.76 26.93
N THR A 52 28.92 -31.98 26.78
CA THR A 52 28.85 -30.52 26.76
C THR A 52 29.80 -29.97 25.70
N TRP A 53 29.29 -29.07 24.86
CA TRP A 53 30.05 -28.43 23.79
C TRP A 53 29.87 -26.92 23.79
N ALA A 54 30.92 -26.15 23.52
CA ALA A 54 30.76 -24.74 23.18
C ALA A 54 30.20 -24.60 21.76
N VAL A 55 29.41 -23.55 21.52
CA VAL A 55 28.85 -23.28 20.17
C VAL A 55 29.96 -23.17 19.12
N GLU A 56 31.12 -22.60 19.45
CA GLU A 56 32.24 -22.48 18.51
C GLU A 56 32.80 -23.83 18.11
N ASP A 57 32.96 -24.73 19.08
CA ASP A 57 33.49 -26.07 18.81
C ASP A 57 32.54 -26.87 17.90
N ILE A 58 31.22 -26.71 18.09
CA ILE A 58 30.21 -27.31 17.20
C ILE A 58 30.36 -26.77 15.78
N GLN A 59 30.50 -25.45 15.62
CA GLN A 59 30.69 -24.80 14.33
C GLN A 59 32.00 -25.25 13.66
N ASP A 60 33.09 -25.38 14.42
CA ASP A 60 34.37 -25.88 13.92
C ASP A 60 34.27 -27.34 13.44
N LYS A 61 33.46 -28.19 14.11
CA LYS A 61 33.19 -29.56 13.62
C LYS A 61 32.42 -29.54 12.30
N ILE A 62 31.43 -28.68 12.16
CA ILE A 62 30.68 -28.53 10.91
C ILE A 62 31.61 -28.11 9.77
N GLU A 63 32.43 -27.07 9.97
CA GLU A 63 33.39 -26.58 8.98
C GLU A 63 34.38 -27.67 8.57
N LYS A 64 34.95 -28.39 9.54
CA LYS A 64 35.88 -29.49 9.27
C LYS A 64 35.22 -30.61 8.48
N THR A 65 34.00 -31.01 8.84
CA THR A 65 33.30 -32.06 8.10
C THR A 65 32.94 -31.61 6.69
N LEU A 66 32.51 -30.36 6.48
CA LEU A 66 32.27 -29.83 5.13
C LEU A 66 33.54 -29.86 4.27
N TYR A 67 34.70 -29.54 4.85
CA TYR A 67 36.00 -29.65 4.20
C TYR A 67 36.36 -31.10 3.84
N GLU A 68 36.24 -32.02 4.80
CA GLU A 68 36.57 -33.45 4.61
C GLU A 68 35.72 -34.12 3.51
N TYR A 69 34.47 -33.67 3.34
CA TYR A 69 33.57 -34.14 2.29
C TYR A 69 33.69 -33.36 0.97
N GLY A 70 34.57 -32.36 0.88
CA GLY A 70 34.85 -31.60 -0.34
C GLY A 70 33.80 -30.53 -0.70
N HIS A 71 32.93 -30.15 0.24
CA HIS A 71 31.90 -29.11 0.03
C HIS A 71 32.47 -27.71 0.31
N TYR A 72 33.39 -27.26 -0.54
CA TYR A 72 34.15 -26.01 -0.35
C TYR A 72 33.27 -24.76 -0.39
N GLU A 73 32.31 -24.67 -1.31
CA GLU A 73 31.42 -23.50 -1.42
C GLU A 73 30.43 -23.43 -0.25
N VAL A 74 29.87 -24.58 0.16
CA VAL A 74 29.03 -24.69 1.37
C VAL A 74 29.82 -24.27 2.62
N MET A 75 31.06 -24.75 2.77
CA MET A 75 31.94 -24.38 3.87
C MET A 75 32.21 -22.87 3.87
N ARG A 76 32.55 -22.29 2.72
CA ARG A 76 32.81 -20.85 2.58
C ARG A 76 31.57 -20.02 2.95
N SER A 77 30.39 -20.42 2.46
CA SER A 77 29.11 -19.77 2.80
C SER A 77 28.81 -19.86 4.31
N PHE A 78 29.03 -21.02 4.91
CA PHE A 78 28.85 -21.24 6.36
C PHE A 78 29.83 -20.40 7.20
N MET A 79 31.11 -20.37 6.83
CA MET A 79 32.13 -19.55 7.48
C MET A 79 31.83 -18.06 7.36
N LEU A 80 31.39 -17.59 6.18
CA LEU A 80 31.00 -16.20 5.97
C LEU A 80 29.81 -15.83 6.85
N PHE A 81 28.78 -16.69 6.90
CA PHE A 81 27.63 -16.50 7.79
C PHE A 81 28.05 -16.42 9.27
N ARG A 82 28.92 -17.35 9.71
CA ARG A 82 29.48 -17.34 11.08
C ARG A 82 30.27 -16.06 11.36
N HIS A 83 31.10 -15.63 10.41
CA HIS A 83 31.92 -14.43 10.52
C HIS A 83 31.07 -13.15 10.57
N THR A 84 30.06 -13.02 9.71
CA THR A 84 29.12 -11.90 9.73
C THR A 84 28.36 -11.85 11.06
N ARG A 85 27.89 -12.99 11.58
CA ARG A 85 27.27 -13.08 12.91
C ARG A 85 28.24 -12.76 14.04
N LYS A 86 29.53 -13.06 13.87
CA LYS A 86 30.59 -12.71 14.81
C LYS A 86 30.85 -11.20 14.80
N LEU A 87 31.03 -10.59 13.63
CA LEU A 87 31.20 -9.14 13.46
C LEU A 87 30.02 -8.34 14.03
N GLN A 88 28.79 -8.79 13.77
CA GLN A 88 27.58 -8.18 14.32
C GLN A 88 27.49 -8.25 15.86
N ARG A 89 28.16 -9.21 16.50
CA ARG A 89 28.05 -9.47 17.95
C ARG A 89 29.26 -9.02 18.76
N GLU A 90 30.43 -8.88 18.13
CA GLU A 90 31.70 -8.57 18.83
C GLU A 90 32.11 -7.10 18.72
N HIS A 91 31.28 -6.24 18.11
CA HIS A 91 31.56 -4.81 17.89
C HIS A 91 32.90 -4.50 17.20
N VAL A 92 33.47 -5.48 16.50
CA VAL A 92 34.68 -5.30 15.71
C VAL A 92 34.34 -4.37 14.55
N LEU A 93 35.09 -3.27 14.40
CA LEU A 93 34.86 -2.14 13.47
C LEU A 93 33.83 -1.09 13.93
N GLY A 94 33.41 -1.06 15.20
CA GLY A 94 32.44 -0.07 15.71
C GLY A 94 30.98 -0.36 15.32
N LEU A 95 30.71 -1.59 14.89
CA LEU A 95 29.37 -2.13 14.70
C LEU A 95 28.75 -2.38 16.08
N ASN A 96 28.01 -1.45 16.66
CA ASN A 96 27.35 -1.68 17.95
C ASN A 96 26.30 -2.80 17.84
N ASP A 97 25.78 -3.31 18.98
CA ASP A 97 24.69 -4.32 19.04
C ASP A 97 23.43 -3.92 18.25
N ASP A 98 23.35 -2.65 17.89
CA ASP A 98 22.22 -1.96 17.29
C ASP A 98 22.50 -1.66 15.80
N THR A 99 23.30 -2.47 15.09
CA THR A 99 23.58 -2.26 13.65
C THR A 99 23.79 -3.57 12.90
N THR A 100 22.86 -3.88 12.00
CA THR A 100 22.93 -5.02 11.09
C THR A 100 23.83 -4.71 9.90
N TYR A 101 24.85 -5.55 9.68
CA TYR A 101 25.64 -5.54 8.44
C TYR A 101 24.79 -6.04 7.25
N VAL A 102 24.78 -5.27 6.16
CA VAL A 102 24.15 -5.61 4.88
C VAL A 102 25.23 -5.65 3.81
N ASP A 103 25.43 -6.82 3.19
CA ASP A 103 26.40 -6.99 2.11
C ASP A 103 25.79 -6.50 0.78
N SER A 104 26.46 -5.53 0.13
CA SER A 104 25.97 -4.95 -1.11
C SER A 104 25.97 -5.94 -2.28
N THR A 105 27.00 -6.77 -2.38
CA THR A 105 27.13 -7.74 -3.49
C THR A 105 26.05 -8.79 -3.37
N GLN A 106 25.91 -9.39 -2.19
CA GLN A 106 24.86 -10.36 -1.92
C GLN A 106 23.47 -9.76 -2.17
N THR A 107 23.22 -8.54 -1.70
CA THR A 107 21.91 -7.88 -1.88
C THR A 107 21.52 -7.71 -3.34
N ILE A 108 22.48 -7.29 -4.18
CA ILE A 108 22.25 -7.13 -5.62
C ILE A 108 22.08 -8.49 -6.30
N GLU A 109 22.96 -9.46 -5.99
CA GLU A 109 22.92 -10.80 -6.58
C GLU A 109 21.63 -11.54 -6.24
N GLU A 110 21.13 -11.42 -5.00
CA GLU A 110 19.86 -11.99 -4.57
C GLU A 110 18.69 -11.48 -5.42
N TYR A 111 18.67 -10.17 -5.72
CA TYR A 111 17.67 -9.58 -6.59
C TYR A 111 17.83 -10.07 -8.02
N THR A 112 19.03 -9.97 -8.60
CA THR A 112 19.27 -10.32 -10.01
C THR A 112 19.04 -11.80 -10.31
N ASN A 113 19.34 -12.67 -9.34
CA ASN A 113 19.14 -14.11 -9.47
C ASN A 113 17.76 -14.56 -8.97
N GLN A 114 16.95 -13.65 -8.43
CA GLN A 114 15.60 -13.92 -7.91
C GLN A 114 15.57 -15.01 -6.82
N THR A 115 16.59 -15.04 -5.96
CA THR A 115 16.75 -16.07 -4.92
C THR A 115 16.10 -15.70 -3.59
N ASP A 116 15.75 -14.43 -3.38
CA ASP A 116 15.07 -13.94 -2.17
C ASP A 116 13.55 -13.89 -2.38
N TRP A 117 12.79 -14.54 -1.51
CA TRP A 117 11.32 -14.54 -1.55
C TRP A 117 10.71 -13.14 -1.46
N ARG A 118 11.41 -12.17 -0.83
CA ARG A 118 10.93 -10.79 -0.67
C ARG A 118 10.73 -10.07 -2.00
N ILE A 119 11.36 -10.55 -3.07
CA ILE A 119 11.15 -10.05 -4.44
C ILE A 119 9.69 -10.28 -4.88
N ASN A 120 9.04 -11.31 -4.34
CA ASN A 120 7.66 -11.68 -4.60
C ASN A 120 6.70 -11.25 -3.47
N ALA A 121 7.15 -10.46 -2.49
CA ALA A 121 6.31 -10.04 -1.36
C ALA A 121 5.16 -9.10 -1.80
N ASN A 122 5.39 -8.33 -2.87
CA ASN A 122 4.40 -7.42 -3.43
C ASN A 122 4.04 -7.86 -4.86
N ALA A 123 2.80 -8.35 -5.03
CA ALA A 123 2.30 -8.84 -6.31
C ALA A 123 2.20 -7.75 -7.40
N ASN A 124 2.19 -6.48 -7.01
CA ASN A 124 2.16 -5.35 -7.94
C ASN A 124 3.54 -4.97 -8.45
N THR A 125 4.62 -5.53 -7.89
CA THR A 125 5.99 -5.21 -8.28
C THR A 125 6.52 -6.27 -9.25
N SER A 126 7.24 -5.82 -10.28
CA SER A 126 7.89 -6.70 -11.26
C SER A 126 9.40 -6.52 -11.24
N TYR A 127 10.12 -7.54 -11.70
CA TYR A 127 11.57 -7.48 -11.86
C TYR A 127 11.95 -6.32 -12.78
N SER A 128 12.61 -5.30 -12.22
CA SER A 128 12.94 -4.05 -12.91
C SER A 128 14.07 -3.31 -12.21
N ASN A 129 14.68 -2.34 -12.88
CA ASN A 129 15.69 -1.48 -12.24
C ASN A 129 15.10 -0.68 -11.06
N ALA A 130 13.85 -0.24 -11.15
CA ALA A 130 13.19 0.44 -10.05
C ALA A 130 12.93 -0.51 -8.87
N GLY A 131 12.49 -1.75 -9.16
CA GLY A 131 12.35 -2.79 -8.16
C GLY A 131 13.67 -3.16 -7.47
N LEU A 132 14.79 -3.18 -8.21
CA LEU A 132 16.13 -3.38 -7.64
C LEU A 132 16.48 -2.26 -6.65
N VAL A 133 16.33 -1.00 -7.06
CA VAL A 133 16.62 0.15 -6.20
C VAL A 133 15.77 0.12 -4.93
N ASN A 134 14.47 -0.17 -5.06
CA ASN A 134 13.56 -0.28 -3.93
C ASN A 134 13.91 -1.46 -3.02
N ASN A 135 14.29 -2.62 -3.57
CA ASN A 135 14.69 -3.78 -2.78
C ASN A 135 15.95 -3.51 -1.95
N VAL A 136 16.96 -2.88 -2.55
CA VAL A 136 18.21 -2.51 -1.88
C VAL A 136 17.94 -1.48 -0.78
N ALA A 137 17.22 -0.40 -1.10
CA ALA A 137 16.87 0.63 -0.13
C ALA A 137 16.03 0.05 1.01
N GLY A 138 15.02 -0.76 0.68
CA GLY A 138 14.12 -1.39 1.63
C GLY A 138 14.84 -2.32 2.60
N LYS A 139 15.81 -3.12 2.15
CA LYS A 139 16.65 -3.94 3.03
C LYS A 139 17.43 -3.10 4.03
N ILE A 140 17.97 -1.96 3.62
CA ILE A 140 18.72 -1.06 4.51
C ILE A 140 17.77 -0.39 5.51
N ILE A 141 16.66 0.17 5.04
CA ILE A 141 15.68 0.89 5.87
C ILE A 141 15.02 -0.04 6.88
N ALA A 142 14.67 -1.26 6.50
CA ALA A 142 14.05 -2.24 7.40
C ALA A 142 14.98 -2.60 8.57
N ASN A 143 16.27 -2.77 8.31
CA ASN A 143 17.22 -3.00 9.40
C ASN A 143 17.40 -1.76 10.26
N TYR A 144 17.39 -0.55 9.69
CA TYR A 144 17.43 0.68 10.49
C TYR A 144 16.23 0.78 11.44
N TRP A 145 15.01 0.47 10.98
CA TRP A 145 13.83 0.40 11.84
C TRP A 145 14.04 -0.55 13.03
N LEU A 146 14.42 -1.79 12.72
CA LEU A 146 14.53 -2.87 13.72
C LEU A 146 15.71 -2.70 14.68
N ASP A 147 16.75 -2.00 14.26
CA ASP A 147 17.97 -1.85 15.04
C ASP A 147 18.02 -0.53 15.81
N LYS A 148 17.35 0.53 15.32
CA LYS A 148 17.45 1.90 15.89
C LYS A 148 16.14 2.48 16.40
N VAL A 149 15.01 2.15 15.79
CA VAL A 149 13.74 2.81 16.09
C VAL A 149 12.87 1.96 17.01
N TYR A 150 12.69 0.68 16.67
CA TYR A 150 11.99 -0.27 17.53
C TYR A 150 12.87 -0.72 18.70
N SER A 151 12.22 -1.20 19.75
CA SER A 151 12.91 -1.89 20.84
C SER A 151 13.55 -3.18 20.35
N LYS A 152 14.55 -3.68 21.09
CA LYS A 152 15.23 -4.94 20.74
C LYS A 152 14.25 -6.11 20.75
N GLU A 153 13.32 -6.10 21.69
CA GLU A 153 12.28 -7.11 21.86
C GLU A 153 11.36 -7.18 20.63
N GLU A 154 10.88 -6.03 20.15
CA GLU A 154 10.06 -5.94 18.93
C GLU A 154 10.85 -6.36 17.69
N GLY A 155 12.11 -5.92 17.60
CA GLY A 155 13.02 -6.29 16.53
C GLY A 155 13.24 -7.80 16.45
N TYR A 156 13.44 -8.46 17.59
CA TYR A 156 13.56 -9.91 17.66
C TYR A 156 12.24 -10.63 17.35
N ALA A 157 11.12 -10.16 17.88
CA ALA A 157 9.82 -10.76 17.61
C ALA A 157 9.50 -10.76 16.10
N HIS A 158 9.79 -9.66 15.39
CA HIS A 158 9.68 -9.62 13.93
C HIS A 158 10.63 -10.60 13.25
N ARG A 159 11.91 -10.58 13.61
CA ARG A 159 12.95 -11.40 12.96
C ARG A 159 12.78 -12.90 13.20
N ASN A 160 12.17 -13.29 14.34
CA ASN A 160 11.85 -14.66 14.68
C ASN A 160 10.51 -15.13 14.11
N GLY A 161 9.70 -14.20 13.57
CA GLY A 161 8.36 -14.50 13.06
C GLY A 161 7.28 -14.65 14.13
N ASP A 162 7.55 -14.19 15.35
CA ASP A 162 6.55 -14.13 16.43
C ASP A 162 5.46 -13.08 16.12
N ILE A 163 5.87 -12.00 15.45
CA ILE A 163 4.99 -10.96 14.88
C ILE A 163 5.47 -10.59 13.47
N HIS A 164 4.61 -9.90 12.73
CA HIS A 164 5.01 -9.25 11.46
C HIS A 164 4.76 -7.75 11.57
N ILE A 165 5.81 -6.96 11.32
CA ILE A 165 5.73 -5.50 11.26
C ILE A 165 5.72 -5.16 9.78
N HIS A 166 4.62 -4.56 9.33
CA HIS A 166 4.40 -4.25 7.92
C HIS A 166 5.24 -3.04 7.47
N ASP A 167 5.56 -3.00 6.18
CA ASP A 167 6.09 -1.83 5.46
C ASP A 167 7.38 -1.23 6.03
N LEU A 168 8.26 -2.09 6.57
CA LEU A 168 9.57 -1.71 7.08
C LEU A 168 10.54 -1.23 5.98
N ASP A 169 10.23 -1.41 4.70
CA ASP A 169 11.05 -0.98 3.57
C ASP A 169 11.01 0.54 3.32
N CYS A 170 10.10 1.25 3.98
CA CYS A 170 9.95 2.70 3.89
C CYS A 170 10.08 3.36 5.28
N LEU A 171 10.76 4.51 5.37
CA LEU A 171 10.85 5.30 6.60
C LEU A 171 9.82 6.45 6.56
N THR A 172 8.54 6.09 6.40
CA THR A 172 7.46 7.05 6.17
C THR A 172 6.17 6.58 6.85
N GLY A 173 5.08 7.34 6.72
CA GLY A 173 3.76 6.88 7.16
C GLY A 173 3.21 5.75 6.28
N TYR A 174 2.28 4.97 6.82
CA TYR A 174 1.68 3.87 6.07
C TYR A 174 0.79 4.37 4.92
N CYS A 175 -0.38 4.88 5.25
CA CYS A 175 -1.39 5.27 4.26
C CYS A 175 -1.95 6.65 4.57
N ALA A 176 -2.48 7.32 3.55
CA ALA A 176 -3.08 8.63 3.69
C ALA A 176 -4.33 8.78 2.82
N GLY A 177 -5.39 9.35 3.39
CA GLY A 177 -6.50 9.86 2.60
C GLY A 177 -6.46 11.37 2.55
N TRP A 178 -6.63 11.92 1.36
CA TRP A 178 -6.39 13.32 1.06
C TRP A 178 -7.68 14.07 0.82
N SER A 179 -7.72 15.32 1.26
CA SER A 179 -8.86 16.19 0.96
C SER A 179 -8.82 16.63 -0.50
N LEU A 180 -9.67 16.01 -1.32
CA LEU A 180 -9.85 16.45 -2.71
C LEU A 180 -10.31 17.91 -2.78
N ARG A 181 -11.14 18.35 -1.83
CA ARG A 181 -11.56 19.76 -1.71
C ARG A 181 -10.37 20.71 -1.61
N VAL A 182 -9.37 20.39 -0.78
CA VAL A 182 -8.17 21.23 -0.64
C VAL A 182 -7.40 21.28 -1.95
N LEU A 183 -7.14 20.13 -2.58
CA LEU A 183 -6.44 20.09 -3.87
C LEU A 183 -7.18 20.91 -4.96
N LEU A 184 -8.51 20.81 -5.03
CA LEU A 184 -9.32 21.57 -5.99
C LEU A 184 -9.38 23.06 -5.67
N ASN A 185 -9.31 23.43 -4.39
CA ASN A 185 -9.34 24.82 -3.96
C ASN A 185 -7.99 25.52 -4.12
N GLU A 186 -6.90 24.81 -3.93
CA GLU A 186 -5.56 25.39 -3.75
C GLU A 186 -4.55 25.01 -4.84
N GLY A 187 -4.75 23.90 -5.55
CA GLY A 187 -3.75 23.34 -6.46
C GLY A 187 -2.51 22.84 -5.72
N PHE A 188 -1.37 22.76 -6.42
CA PHE A 188 -0.07 22.45 -5.81
C PHE A 188 0.62 23.73 -5.39
N ASN A 189 0.86 23.92 -4.10
CA ASN A 189 1.54 25.11 -3.58
C ASN A 189 2.39 24.79 -2.34
N GLY A 190 3.07 25.80 -1.79
CA GLY A 190 3.61 25.78 -0.43
C GLY A 190 5.05 25.28 -0.31
N VAL A 191 5.69 24.87 -1.42
CA VAL A 191 7.08 24.38 -1.40
C VAL A 191 8.02 25.38 -2.06
N ARG A 192 8.82 26.06 -1.23
CA ARG A 192 9.79 27.08 -1.69
C ARG A 192 10.75 26.51 -2.73
N GLY A 193 10.86 27.20 -3.87
CA GLY A 193 11.79 26.83 -4.94
C GLY A 193 11.34 25.65 -5.80
N ARG A 194 10.11 25.18 -5.62
CA ARG A 194 9.45 24.22 -6.52
C ARG A 194 8.39 24.92 -7.36
N VAL A 195 8.03 24.28 -8.48
CA VAL A 195 6.94 24.76 -9.34
C VAL A 195 5.62 24.52 -8.64
N GLU A 196 4.77 25.53 -8.65
CA GLU A 196 3.40 25.49 -8.12
C GLU A 196 2.39 25.46 -9.27
N SER A 197 1.21 24.89 -9.04
CA SER A 197 0.09 24.94 -9.96
C SER A 197 -1.02 25.81 -9.39
N ARG A 198 -1.78 26.46 -10.28
CA ARG A 198 -3.03 27.08 -9.87
C ARG A 198 -4.09 26.02 -9.59
N PRO A 199 -5.09 26.33 -8.74
CA PRO A 199 -6.27 25.49 -8.58
C PRO A 199 -6.94 25.19 -9.94
N PRO A 200 -7.32 23.92 -10.21
CA PRO A 200 -7.89 23.53 -11.48
C PRO A 200 -9.19 24.28 -11.75
N ASN A 201 -9.39 24.69 -13.00
CA ASN A 201 -10.57 25.45 -13.43
C ASN A 201 -11.53 24.62 -14.28
N HIS A 202 -11.04 23.52 -14.86
CA HIS A 202 -11.75 22.63 -15.78
C HIS A 202 -11.64 21.15 -15.34
N PHE A 203 -12.59 20.30 -15.75
CA PHE A 203 -12.69 18.90 -15.34
C PHE A 203 -11.43 18.09 -15.66
N ARG A 204 -10.87 18.26 -16.86
CA ARG A 204 -9.62 17.60 -17.26
C ARG A 204 -8.41 18.09 -16.46
N GLU A 205 -8.37 19.36 -16.08
CA GLU A 205 -7.31 19.90 -15.24
C GLU A 205 -7.38 19.32 -13.83
N ALA A 206 -8.59 19.17 -13.26
CA ALA A 206 -8.80 18.55 -11.96
C ALA A 206 -8.28 17.11 -11.94
N LEU A 207 -8.73 16.28 -12.90
CA LEU A 207 -8.26 14.89 -13.03
C LEU A 207 -6.74 14.79 -13.26
N GLY A 208 -6.17 15.68 -14.08
CA GLY A 208 -4.73 15.74 -14.31
C GLY A 208 -3.94 16.07 -13.05
N GLN A 209 -4.39 17.06 -12.27
CA GLN A 209 -3.77 17.40 -10.99
C GLN A 209 -3.91 16.26 -9.97
N MET A 210 -5.05 15.57 -9.92
CA MET A 210 -5.25 14.41 -9.05
C MET A 210 -4.32 13.25 -9.39
N ALA A 211 -4.20 12.88 -10.67
CA ALA A 211 -3.30 11.80 -11.09
C ALA A 211 -1.84 12.13 -10.75
N ASN A 212 -1.42 13.38 -10.99
CA ASN A 212 -0.08 13.84 -10.67
C ASN A 212 0.16 13.85 -9.15
N PHE A 213 -0.85 14.22 -8.35
CA PHE A 213 -0.77 14.28 -6.90
C PHE A 213 -0.54 12.89 -6.31
N LEU A 214 -1.36 11.91 -6.72
CA LEU A 214 -1.23 10.52 -6.28
C LEU A 214 0.09 9.89 -6.75
N GLY A 215 0.54 10.22 -7.97
CA GLY A 215 1.81 9.74 -8.50
C GLY A 215 3.04 10.30 -7.77
N ILE A 216 3.00 11.58 -7.37
CA ILE A 216 4.10 12.21 -6.60
C ILE A 216 4.19 11.60 -5.19
N LEU A 217 3.05 11.51 -4.51
CA LEU A 217 3.01 11.07 -3.12
C LEU A 217 3.20 9.57 -2.94
N GLN A 218 3.15 8.78 -4.02
CA GLN A 218 3.47 7.35 -3.98
C GLN A 218 4.86 7.10 -3.41
N SER A 219 5.80 8.02 -3.62
CA SER A 219 7.16 7.90 -3.08
C SER A 219 7.30 8.37 -1.63
N GLU A 220 6.26 8.97 -1.05
CA GLU A 220 6.27 9.53 0.31
C GLU A 220 5.48 8.68 1.32
N TRP A 221 4.70 7.71 0.85
CA TRP A 221 3.85 6.82 1.66
C TRP A 221 4.03 5.38 1.23
N ALA A 222 4.09 4.45 2.19
CA ALA A 222 4.35 3.05 1.89
C ALA A 222 3.13 2.33 1.27
N GLY A 223 1.93 2.71 1.71
CA GLY A 223 0.67 2.08 1.33
C GLY A 223 -0.23 2.99 0.49
N ALA A 224 -1.54 2.71 0.51
CA ALA A 224 -2.44 3.37 -0.43
C ALA A 224 -2.78 4.80 -0.08
N GLN A 225 -3.15 5.50 -1.14
CA GLN A 225 -3.59 6.88 -1.11
C GLN A 225 -4.99 7.03 -1.64
N ALA A 226 -5.83 7.75 -0.91
CA ALA A 226 -7.25 7.82 -1.19
C ALA A 226 -7.75 9.25 -1.43
N PHE A 227 -8.74 9.38 -2.33
CA PHE A 227 -9.60 10.55 -2.37
C PHE A 227 -11.04 10.21 -1.99
N SER A 228 -11.52 10.94 -0.97
CA SER A 228 -12.92 11.15 -0.59
C SER A 228 -13.80 11.71 -1.70
N SER A 229 -14.99 11.16 -1.96
CA SER A 229 -16.10 11.87 -2.63
C SER A 229 -15.76 12.39 -4.01
N PHE A 230 -15.15 11.49 -4.78
CA PHE A 230 -14.61 11.75 -6.09
C PHE A 230 -15.67 12.29 -7.06
N ASP A 231 -16.83 11.64 -7.11
CA ASP A 231 -17.96 12.02 -7.94
C ASP A 231 -18.58 13.35 -7.49
N THR A 232 -18.86 13.51 -6.19
CA THR A 232 -19.44 14.74 -5.64
C THR A 232 -18.57 15.97 -5.90
N TYR A 233 -17.26 15.89 -5.62
CA TYR A 233 -16.36 17.03 -5.76
C TYR A 233 -16.08 17.42 -7.22
N LEU A 234 -16.12 16.46 -8.14
CA LEU A 234 -15.84 16.70 -9.55
C LEU A 234 -17.10 17.06 -10.38
N ALA A 235 -18.30 16.70 -9.93
CA ALA A 235 -19.55 16.96 -10.62
C ALA A 235 -19.76 18.45 -11.01
N PRO A 236 -19.44 19.45 -10.15
CA PRO A 236 -19.53 20.87 -10.53
C PRO A 236 -18.65 21.25 -11.73
N TYR A 237 -17.51 20.58 -11.94
CA TYR A 237 -16.63 20.84 -13.09
C TYR A 237 -17.21 20.30 -14.40
N VAL A 238 -17.89 19.15 -14.36
CA VAL A 238 -18.63 18.60 -15.51
C VAL A 238 -19.74 19.56 -15.93
N PHE A 239 -20.47 20.12 -14.96
CA PHE A 239 -21.49 21.14 -15.21
C PHE A 239 -20.87 22.41 -15.81
N LYS A 240 -19.79 22.90 -15.20
CA LYS A 240 -19.06 24.10 -15.63
C LYS A 240 -18.59 24.00 -17.07
N ASP A 241 -18.07 22.84 -17.46
CA ASP A 241 -17.52 22.64 -18.79
C ASP A 241 -18.60 22.21 -19.80
N ASN A 242 -19.85 22.05 -19.34
CA ASN A 242 -20.99 21.59 -20.12
C ASN A 242 -20.68 20.30 -20.90
N LEU A 243 -20.05 19.33 -20.24
CA LEU A 243 -19.53 18.14 -20.91
C LEU A 243 -20.63 17.14 -21.22
N ALA A 244 -20.60 16.63 -22.46
CA ALA A 244 -21.34 15.43 -22.85
C ALA A 244 -20.69 14.17 -22.24
N TYR A 245 -21.46 13.08 -22.19
CA TYR A 245 -21.00 11.81 -21.63
C TYR A 245 -19.69 11.32 -22.26
N GLU A 246 -19.55 11.47 -23.58
CA GLU A 246 -18.38 11.02 -24.34
C GLU A 246 -17.11 11.74 -23.91
N ASP A 247 -17.20 13.02 -23.52
CA ASP A 247 -16.06 13.80 -23.06
C ASP A 247 -15.70 13.48 -21.61
N VAL A 248 -16.69 13.22 -20.76
CA VAL A 248 -16.47 12.71 -19.40
C VAL A 248 -15.80 11.33 -19.46
N LEU A 249 -16.29 10.43 -20.32
CA LEU A 249 -15.73 9.10 -20.54
C LEU A 249 -14.25 9.16 -20.98
N LYS A 250 -13.92 10.02 -21.95
CA LYS A 250 -12.52 10.19 -22.40
C LYS A 250 -11.62 10.72 -21.29
N ALA A 251 -12.11 11.68 -20.51
CA ALA A 251 -11.35 12.28 -19.43
C ALA A 251 -11.10 11.28 -18.28
N ILE A 252 -12.13 10.54 -17.86
CA ILE A 252 -12.01 9.48 -16.86
C ILE A 252 -11.11 8.35 -17.35
N ARG A 253 -11.21 7.94 -18.63
CA ARG A 253 -10.30 6.96 -19.22
C ARG A 253 -8.85 7.40 -19.12
N SER A 254 -8.56 8.65 -19.47
CA SER A 254 -7.22 9.21 -19.35
C SER A 254 -6.73 9.19 -17.90
N PHE A 255 -7.58 9.52 -16.94
CA PHE A 255 -7.26 9.45 -15.51
C PHE A 255 -6.91 8.01 -15.07
N VAL A 256 -7.76 7.03 -15.37
CA VAL A 256 -7.53 5.62 -15.02
C VAL A 256 -6.26 5.10 -15.68
N TYR A 257 -6.02 5.39 -16.95
CA TYR A 257 -4.82 4.91 -17.65
C TYR A 257 -3.55 5.47 -17.03
N ASN A 258 -3.53 6.77 -16.68
CA ASN A 258 -2.37 7.37 -16.03
C ASN A 258 -2.08 6.78 -14.64
N LEU A 259 -3.09 6.26 -13.94
CA LEU A 259 -2.90 5.58 -12.65
C LEU A 259 -2.48 4.12 -12.76
N ASN A 260 -2.63 3.47 -13.93
CA ASN A 260 -2.29 2.05 -14.10
C ASN A 260 -1.04 1.81 -14.95
N VAL A 261 -0.55 2.81 -15.69
CA VAL A 261 0.70 2.69 -16.43
C VAL A 261 1.85 3.11 -15.50
N PRO A 262 2.69 2.18 -15.02
CA PRO A 262 3.71 2.48 -14.03
C PRO A 262 4.75 3.45 -14.58
N ALA A 263 5.07 4.48 -13.79
CA ALA A 263 6.13 5.43 -14.10
C ALA A 263 7.51 4.91 -13.63
N ARG A 264 8.46 5.82 -13.45
CA ARG A 264 9.87 5.57 -13.10
C ARG A 264 10.10 4.65 -11.89
N TRP A 265 9.12 4.49 -11.02
CA TRP A 265 9.22 3.78 -9.74
C TRP A 265 8.84 2.29 -9.81
N GLY A 266 8.48 1.77 -11.00
CA GLY A 266 8.32 0.34 -11.26
C GLY A 266 7.00 -0.29 -10.82
N GLN A 267 6.15 0.46 -10.11
CA GLN A 267 4.81 0.04 -9.70
C GLN A 267 3.83 1.20 -9.87
N SER A 268 2.60 0.88 -10.26
CA SER A 268 1.48 1.82 -10.29
C SER A 268 1.08 2.25 -8.88
N PRO A 269 0.71 3.53 -8.66
CA PRO A 269 0.36 4.02 -7.33
C PRO A 269 -0.84 3.27 -6.79
N PHE A 270 -0.71 2.75 -5.56
CA PHE A 270 -1.81 2.12 -4.87
C PHE A 270 -2.82 3.22 -4.49
N THR A 271 -3.91 3.28 -5.25
CA THR A 271 -4.88 4.37 -5.14
C THR A 271 -6.29 3.88 -4.92
N ASN A 272 -7.05 4.62 -4.12
CA ASN A 272 -8.45 4.39 -3.83
C ASN A 272 -9.26 5.66 -4.12
N ILE A 273 -10.49 5.48 -4.61
CA ILE A 273 -11.47 6.55 -4.65
C ILE A 273 -12.77 6.08 -4.00
N THR A 274 -13.43 7.00 -3.29
CA THR A 274 -14.80 6.76 -2.82
C THR A 274 -15.78 7.47 -3.74
N LEU A 275 -16.81 6.74 -4.14
CA LEU A 275 -17.96 7.25 -4.87
C LEU A 275 -19.13 7.34 -3.88
N ASP A 276 -19.63 8.56 -3.68
CA ASP A 276 -20.76 8.78 -2.77
C ASP A 276 -22.06 8.23 -3.36
N TRP A 277 -22.15 8.14 -4.70
CA TRP A 277 -23.30 7.68 -5.48
C TRP A 277 -24.50 8.64 -5.43
N VAL A 278 -24.87 9.08 -4.24
CA VAL A 278 -25.86 10.13 -3.96
C VAL A 278 -25.15 11.27 -3.24
N VAL A 279 -25.51 12.52 -3.53
CA VAL A 279 -24.91 13.68 -2.85
C VAL A 279 -25.07 13.52 -1.33
N PRO A 280 -23.99 13.45 -0.55
CA PRO A 280 -24.08 13.17 0.87
C PRO A 280 -24.54 14.40 1.67
N ASP A 281 -25.27 14.15 2.76
CA ASP A 281 -25.95 15.17 3.57
C ASP A 281 -25.05 16.31 4.06
N ASP A 282 -23.83 16.01 4.49
CA ASP A 282 -22.88 17.01 5.00
C ASP A 282 -22.24 17.84 3.88
N LEU A 283 -22.28 17.38 2.62
CA LEU A 283 -21.79 18.17 1.47
C LEU A 283 -22.91 18.88 0.73
N LYS A 284 -24.15 18.40 0.79
CA LYS A 284 -25.25 18.89 -0.08
C LYS A 284 -25.43 20.40 -0.04
N GLU A 285 -25.27 21.01 1.14
CA GLU A 285 -25.40 22.46 1.37
C GLU A 285 -24.09 23.25 1.18
N GLN A 286 -22.96 22.58 0.95
CA GLN A 286 -21.69 23.23 0.70
C GLN A 286 -21.60 23.72 -0.75
N ILE A 287 -20.83 24.79 -0.97
CA ILE A 287 -20.54 25.32 -2.30
C ILE A 287 -19.24 24.72 -2.87
N PRO A 288 -19.14 24.51 -4.19
CA PRO A 288 -17.88 24.17 -4.82
C PRO A 288 -16.94 25.37 -4.83
N THR A 289 -15.72 25.18 -4.32
CA THR A 289 -14.75 26.27 -4.14
C THR A 289 -13.50 26.13 -5.01
N ARG A 290 -12.99 27.26 -5.48
CA ARG A 290 -11.70 27.43 -6.14
C ARG A 290 -11.07 28.74 -5.66
N ASN A 291 -9.88 28.68 -5.08
CA ASN A 291 -9.18 29.83 -4.52
C ASN A 291 -10.04 30.62 -3.51
N GLU A 292 -10.68 29.88 -2.59
CA GLU A 292 -11.58 30.39 -1.53
C GLU A 292 -12.83 31.11 -2.05
N GLN A 293 -13.16 30.94 -3.33
CA GLN A 293 -14.32 31.55 -3.99
C GLN A 293 -15.19 30.49 -4.63
N HIS A 294 -16.46 30.81 -4.87
CA HIS A 294 -17.34 29.93 -5.63
C HIS A 294 -16.73 29.56 -6.99
N LEU A 295 -16.77 28.29 -7.38
CA LEU A 295 -16.17 27.78 -8.63
C LEU A 295 -16.69 28.52 -9.89
N PHE A 296 -17.93 28.99 -9.83
CA PHE A 296 -18.61 29.73 -10.90
C PHE A 296 -18.53 31.25 -10.77
N LYS A 297 -17.82 31.79 -9.77
CA LYS A 297 -17.68 33.23 -9.62
C LYS A 297 -17.06 33.84 -10.88
N GLY A 298 -17.69 34.90 -11.38
CA GLY A 298 -17.29 35.58 -12.61
C GLY A 298 -17.86 34.99 -13.90
N ILE A 299 -18.64 33.90 -13.84
CA ILE A 299 -19.39 33.40 -15.00
C ILE A 299 -20.66 34.24 -15.17
N THR A 300 -20.76 34.95 -16.30
CA THR A 300 -21.90 35.83 -16.62
C THR A 300 -22.70 35.39 -17.84
N SER A 301 -22.42 34.19 -18.37
CA SER A 301 -23.10 33.68 -19.57
C SER A 301 -24.57 33.37 -19.28
N GLU A 302 -25.47 33.81 -20.17
CA GLU A 302 -26.91 33.62 -20.04
C GLU A 302 -27.32 32.13 -20.01
N ASP A 303 -26.60 31.28 -20.73
CA ASP A 303 -26.84 29.83 -20.75
C ASP A 303 -26.65 29.21 -19.35
N PHE A 304 -25.59 29.61 -18.66
CA PHE A 304 -25.28 29.14 -17.31
C PHE A 304 -26.33 29.59 -16.30
N ILE A 305 -26.78 30.84 -16.40
CA ILE A 305 -27.84 31.38 -15.54
C ILE A 305 -29.15 30.62 -15.79
N LYS A 306 -29.46 30.31 -17.06
CA LYS A 306 -30.66 29.53 -17.40
C LYS A 306 -30.58 28.11 -16.80
N ARG A 307 -29.46 27.41 -16.96
CA ARG A 307 -29.24 26.07 -16.40
C ARG A 307 -29.27 26.05 -14.86
N ALA A 308 -28.78 27.10 -14.21
CA ALA A 308 -28.89 27.25 -12.76
C ALA A 308 -30.35 27.46 -12.32
N LYS A 309 -31.12 28.28 -13.06
CA LYS A 309 -32.56 28.50 -12.81
C LYS A 309 -33.39 27.23 -12.99
N GLU A 310 -33.06 26.40 -13.99
CA GLU A 310 -33.67 25.08 -14.18
C GLU A 310 -33.43 24.14 -12.98
N ARG A 311 -32.41 24.42 -12.16
CA ARG A 311 -32.09 23.70 -10.91
C ARG A 311 -32.60 24.41 -9.65
N GLY A 312 -33.46 25.43 -9.81
CA GLY A 312 -34.09 26.13 -8.70
C GLY A 312 -33.28 27.29 -8.11
N VAL A 313 -32.21 27.71 -8.79
CA VAL A 313 -31.26 28.69 -8.25
C VAL A 313 -31.23 29.97 -9.10
N SER A 314 -31.33 31.14 -8.47
CA SER A 314 -31.37 32.44 -9.17
C SER A 314 -30.00 32.93 -9.62
N ASP A 315 -29.00 32.81 -8.74
CA ASP A 315 -27.61 33.19 -9.00
C ASP A 315 -26.74 31.94 -9.10
N ILE A 316 -25.87 31.85 -10.11
CA ILE A 316 -25.00 30.67 -10.26
C ILE A 316 -24.05 30.46 -9.07
N THR A 317 -23.77 31.50 -8.30
CA THR A 317 -22.96 31.42 -7.07
C THR A 317 -23.73 30.93 -5.84
N GLU A 318 -25.03 30.65 -5.96
CA GLU A 318 -25.85 29.97 -4.96
C GLU A 318 -25.89 28.44 -5.20
N MET A 319 -25.27 27.94 -6.29
CA MET A 319 -25.26 26.51 -6.64
C MET A 319 -24.42 25.69 -5.65
N ARG A 320 -25.09 24.83 -4.87
CA ARG A 320 -24.48 23.88 -3.91
C ARG A 320 -24.35 22.46 -4.49
N TYR A 321 -23.61 21.57 -3.80
CA TYR A 321 -23.37 20.19 -4.28
C TYR A 321 -24.66 19.40 -4.58
N GLU A 322 -25.75 19.65 -3.84
CA GLU A 322 -27.06 19.00 -4.05
C GLU A 322 -27.59 19.17 -5.49
N HIS A 323 -27.20 20.23 -6.18
CA HIS A 323 -27.69 20.52 -7.52
C HIS A 323 -27.00 19.70 -8.61
N PHE A 324 -26.00 18.85 -8.31
CA PHE A 324 -25.12 18.21 -9.30
C PHE A 324 -25.23 16.69 -9.41
N GLN A 325 -26.32 16.08 -8.93
CA GLN A 325 -26.54 14.62 -9.02
C GLN A 325 -26.44 14.09 -10.47
N LYS A 326 -26.94 14.85 -11.45
CA LYS A 326 -26.85 14.47 -12.87
C LYS A 326 -25.39 14.31 -13.32
N GLU A 327 -24.52 15.22 -12.91
CA GLU A 327 -23.10 15.17 -13.25
C GLU A 327 -22.35 14.08 -12.49
N MET A 328 -22.73 13.80 -11.22
CA MET A 328 -22.24 12.61 -10.51
C MET A 328 -22.58 11.33 -11.27
N ASN A 329 -23.81 11.21 -11.77
CA ASN A 329 -24.23 10.05 -12.56
C ASN A 329 -23.40 9.90 -13.85
N LEU A 330 -23.06 10.99 -14.53
CA LEU A 330 -22.17 10.95 -15.70
C LEU A 330 -20.77 10.43 -15.34
N ILE A 331 -20.20 10.90 -14.22
CA ILE A 331 -18.89 10.46 -13.74
C ILE A 331 -18.92 8.97 -13.37
N ASN A 332 -19.92 8.55 -12.59
CA ASN A 332 -20.08 7.16 -12.14
C ASN A 332 -20.24 6.22 -13.34
N LYS A 333 -21.09 6.58 -14.31
CA LYS A 333 -21.25 5.82 -15.55
C LYS A 333 -19.95 5.71 -16.34
N ALA A 334 -19.24 6.83 -16.51
CA ALA A 334 -17.99 6.88 -17.25
C ALA A 334 -16.91 6.02 -16.58
N TYR A 335 -16.79 6.11 -15.26
CA TYR A 335 -15.83 5.35 -14.48
C TYR A 335 -16.09 3.85 -14.58
N TYR A 336 -17.32 3.40 -14.33
CA TYR A 336 -17.66 1.97 -14.44
C TYR A 336 -17.60 1.43 -15.87
N THR A 337 -17.85 2.26 -16.88
CA THR A 337 -17.60 1.88 -18.28
C THR A 337 -16.11 1.57 -18.50
N VAL A 338 -15.22 2.47 -18.10
CA VAL A 338 -13.76 2.27 -18.26
C VAL A 338 -13.27 1.05 -17.46
N MET A 339 -13.71 0.90 -16.22
CA MET A 339 -13.31 -0.23 -15.37
C MET A 339 -13.85 -1.58 -15.87
N THR A 340 -14.93 -1.58 -16.67
CA THR A 340 -15.50 -2.80 -17.28
C THR A 340 -14.83 -3.14 -18.60
N GLU A 341 -14.49 -2.13 -19.41
CA GLU A 341 -13.80 -2.33 -20.67
C GLU A 341 -12.36 -2.83 -20.49
N GLY A 342 -11.67 -2.39 -19.43
CA GLY A 342 -10.29 -2.76 -19.16
C GLY A 342 -9.28 -2.07 -20.07
N ASP A 343 -8.07 -2.60 -20.10
CA ASP A 343 -6.96 -2.10 -20.91
C ASP A 343 -7.14 -2.39 -22.42
N ALA A 344 -6.09 -2.16 -23.21
CA ALA A 344 -6.12 -2.39 -24.66
C ALA A 344 -6.44 -3.85 -25.06
N HIS A 345 -6.33 -4.80 -24.13
CA HIS A 345 -6.61 -6.22 -24.31
C HIS A 345 -7.83 -6.68 -23.50
N GLY A 346 -8.55 -5.76 -22.86
CA GLY A 346 -9.68 -6.07 -21.99
C GLY A 346 -9.29 -6.61 -20.62
N GLN A 347 -8.02 -6.47 -20.21
CA GLN A 347 -7.60 -6.84 -18.87
C GLN A 347 -8.12 -5.81 -17.85
N PRO A 348 -8.61 -6.26 -16.68
CA PRO A 348 -9.08 -5.34 -15.65
C PRO A 348 -8.00 -4.35 -15.19
N PHE A 349 -8.39 -3.10 -14.97
CA PHE A 349 -7.55 -2.16 -14.23
C PHE A 349 -7.56 -2.50 -12.74
N THR A 350 -6.41 -2.36 -12.10
CA THR A 350 -6.29 -2.54 -10.64
C THR A 350 -6.63 -1.25 -9.90
N PHE A 351 -6.30 -0.09 -10.48
CA PHE A 351 -6.41 1.21 -9.82
C PHE A 351 -7.26 2.22 -10.63
N PRO A 352 -7.72 3.32 -10.01
CA PRO A 352 -7.93 3.41 -8.56
C PRO A 352 -9.00 2.40 -8.16
N ILE A 353 -8.89 1.85 -6.95
CA ILE A 353 -9.88 0.92 -6.41
C ILE A 353 -11.13 1.71 -6.01
N PRO A 354 -12.31 1.39 -6.55
CA PRO A 354 -13.55 2.06 -6.19
C PRO A 354 -14.14 1.51 -4.88
N THR A 355 -14.54 2.43 -4.02
CA THR A 355 -15.38 2.17 -2.85
C THR A 355 -16.70 2.91 -3.01
N VAL A 356 -17.82 2.18 -3.01
CA VAL A 356 -19.16 2.76 -3.18
C VAL A 356 -19.86 2.80 -1.84
N ASN A 357 -20.37 3.98 -1.49
CA ASN A 357 -21.19 4.17 -0.29
C ASN A 357 -22.61 3.66 -0.55
N ILE A 358 -23.05 2.69 0.26
CA ILE A 358 -24.43 2.19 0.25
C ILE A 358 -25.14 2.78 1.46
N THR A 359 -25.95 3.80 1.23
CA THR A 359 -26.76 4.50 2.26
C THR A 359 -28.23 4.11 2.15
N GLU A 360 -29.08 4.60 3.06
CA GLU A 360 -30.54 4.41 2.96
C GLU A 360 -31.14 5.08 1.70
N GLU A 361 -30.45 6.08 1.13
CA GLU A 361 -30.85 6.79 -0.08
C GLU A 361 -30.33 6.15 -1.37
N PHE A 362 -29.55 5.06 -1.28
CA PHE A 362 -29.01 4.39 -2.45
C PHE A 362 -30.13 3.88 -3.36
N ASP A 363 -30.15 4.37 -4.61
CA ASP A 363 -31.16 3.98 -5.59
C ASP A 363 -30.82 2.62 -6.22
N TRP A 364 -31.41 1.56 -5.67
CA TRP A 364 -31.28 0.18 -6.15
C TRP A 364 -31.78 -0.04 -7.58
N TYR A 365 -32.51 0.91 -8.16
CA TYR A 365 -33.05 0.84 -9.51
C TYR A 365 -32.65 2.07 -10.35
N GLY A 366 -31.62 2.79 -9.90
CA GLY A 366 -31.10 3.98 -10.58
C GLY A 366 -30.41 3.66 -11.90
N GLU A 367 -30.22 4.68 -12.73
CA GLU A 367 -29.72 4.53 -14.11
C GLU A 367 -28.31 3.92 -14.24
N ASN A 368 -27.51 3.99 -13.17
CA ASN A 368 -26.14 3.46 -13.13
C ASN A 368 -26.01 2.18 -12.29
N THR A 369 -27.11 1.69 -11.72
CA THR A 369 -27.05 0.57 -10.78
C THR A 369 -26.68 -0.73 -11.50
N ASP A 370 -27.23 -0.96 -12.69
CA ASP A 370 -26.89 -2.11 -13.52
C ASP A 370 -25.39 -2.14 -13.90
N ILE A 371 -24.81 -1.01 -14.33
CA ILE A 371 -23.40 -0.99 -14.75
C ILE A 371 -22.44 -1.20 -13.57
N LEU A 372 -22.78 -0.71 -12.37
CA LEU A 372 -22.04 -0.97 -11.14
C LEU A 372 -22.03 -2.46 -10.79
N PHE A 373 -23.20 -3.10 -10.76
CA PHE A 373 -23.30 -4.50 -10.39
C PHE A 373 -22.81 -5.45 -11.49
N GLU A 374 -22.94 -5.07 -12.77
CA GLU A 374 -22.34 -5.80 -13.89
C GLU A 374 -20.82 -5.78 -13.81
N ASN A 375 -20.20 -4.61 -13.56
CA ASN A 375 -18.77 -4.54 -13.33
C ASN A 375 -18.35 -5.39 -12.13
N THR A 376 -19.10 -5.30 -11.03
CA THR A 376 -18.83 -6.08 -9.81
C THR A 376 -18.89 -7.58 -10.08
N ALA A 377 -19.90 -8.05 -10.81
CA ALA A 377 -20.07 -9.47 -11.13
C ALA A 377 -18.99 -9.98 -12.09
N LYS A 378 -18.55 -9.16 -13.05
CA LYS A 378 -17.54 -9.55 -14.05
C LYS A 378 -16.10 -9.45 -13.54
N ILE A 379 -15.80 -8.38 -12.79
CA ILE A 379 -14.43 -7.95 -12.50
C ILE A 379 -14.12 -8.04 -11.00
N GLY A 380 -15.11 -7.87 -10.12
CA GLY A 380 -14.90 -7.86 -8.67
C GLY A 380 -14.14 -6.63 -8.16
N SER A 381 -14.17 -5.51 -8.90
CA SER A 381 -13.34 -4.32 -8.61
C SER A 381 -13.83 -3.50 -7.40
N SER A 382 -15.14 -3.53 -7.12
CA SER A 382 -15.77 -2.59 -6.19
C SER A 382 -15.85 -3.10 -4.77
N TYR A 383 -15.46 -2.24 -3.83
CA TYR A 383 -15.79 -2.39 -2.43
C TYR A 383 -17.09 -1.64 -2.12
N PHE A 384 -17.90 -2.19 -1.21
CA PHE A 384 -19.13 -1.56 -0.77
C PHE A 384 -19.03 -1.20 0.70
N GLN A 385 -19.14 0.09 1.02
CA GLN A 385 -19.27 0.55 2.39
C GLN A 385 -20.75 0.59 2.75
N ASN A 386 -21.19 -0.41 3.51
CA ASN A 386 -22.58 -0.55 3.89
C ASN A 386 -22.90 0.28 5.13
N PHE A 387 -23.64 1.35 4.92
CA PHE A 387 -24.22 2.18 5.98
C PHE A 387 -25.70 1.84 6.23
N ILE A 388 -26.29 0.86 5.55
CA ILE A 388 -27.64 0.41 5.84
C ILE A 388 -27.63 -0.46 7.12
N GLY A 389 -28.51 -0.12 8.06
CA GLY A 389 -28.77 -0.92 9.26
C GLY A 389 -27.80 -0.70 10.43
N SER A 390 -26.56 -0.29 10.20
CA SER A 390 -25.60 0.02 11.28
C SER A 390 -25.87 1.37 11.97
N GLN A 391 -26.51 2.30 11.26
CA GLN A 391 -26.79 3.67 11.73
C GLN A 391 -27.87 3.76 12.80
N TYR A 392 -28.62 2.68 13.01
CA TYR A 392 -29.74 2.67 13.93
C TYR A 392 -29.70 1.42 14.81
N THR A 393 -30.14 1.59 16.04
CA THR A 393 -30.41 0.51 17.00
C THR A 393 -31.87 0.60 17.43
N TYR A 394 -32.31 -0.30 18.31
CA TYR A 394 -33.65 -0.26 18.89
C TYR A 394 -33.56 0.13 20.36
N ASP A 395 -34.46 1.01 20.82
CA ASP A 395 -34.62 1.31 22.23
C ASP A 395 -35.35 0.16 22.97
N GLU A 396 -35.48 0.28 24.29
CA GLU A 396 -36.17 -0.71 25.13
C GLU A 396 -37.65 -0.92 24.76
N ASN A 397 -38.24 0.02 24.00
CA ASN A 397 -39.62 -0.03 23.53
C ASN A 397 -39.72 -0.56 22.08
N GLY A 398 -38.60 -0.94 21.45
CA GLY A 398 -38.55 -1.41 20.07
C GLY A 398 -38.62 -0.31 19.02
N ASN A 399 -38.43 0.97 19.38
CA ASN A 399 -38.35 2.05 18.41
C ASN A 399 -36.96 2.13 17.79
N LYS A 400 -36.90 2.33 16.47
CA LYS A 400 -35.65 2.58 15.74
C LYS A 400 -35.09 3.95 16.18
N VAL A 401 -33.93 3.96 16.81
CA VAL A 401 -33.21 5.16 17.28
C VAL A 401 -31.81 5.19 16.67
N GLU A 402 -31.24 6.38 16.49
CA GLU A 402 -29.89 6.53 15.95
C GLU A 402 -28.86 5.84 16.87
N ASN A 403 -27.95 5.09 16.26
CA ASN A 403 -26.87 4.43 16.99
C ASN A 403 -25.68 5.41 17.14
N PRO A 404 -25.40 5.91 18.36
CA PRO A 404 -24.33 6.89 18.57
C PRO A 404 -22.92 6.33 18.33
N ASN A 405 -22.78 5.00 18.34
CA ASN A 405 -21.51 4.31 18.06
C ASN A 405 -21.38 3.91 16.59
N ALA A 406 -22.40 4.18 15.76
CA ALA A 406 -22.35 3.86 14.35
C ALA A 406 -21.32 4.74 13.65
N TYR A 407 -20.50 4.09 12.84
CA TYR A 407 -19.63 4.79 11.93
C TYR A 407 -20.47 5.44 10.82
N LYS A 408 -20.51 6.78 10.80
CA LYS A 408 -21.34 7.55 9.87
C LYS A 408 -20.65 7.74 8.51
N PRO A 409 -21.42 7.93 7.42
CA PRO A 409 -20.84 8.26 6.10
C PRO A 409 -19.91 9.49 6.12
N ASN A 410 -20.17 10.45 7.02
CA ASN A 410 -19.37 11.66 7.18
C ASN A 410 -18.22 11.52 8.21
N ALA A 411 -18.05 10.35 8.85
CA ALA A 411 -17.08 10.17 9.92
C ALA A 411 -15.63 10.14 9.42
N VAL A 412 -15.34 9.50 8.27
CA VAL A 412 -14.03 9.60 7.60
C VAL A 412 -14.21 9.52 6.09
N ARG A 413 -13.78 10.58 5.40
CA ARG A 413 -13.78 10.70 3.93
C ARG A 413 -12.37 10.46 3.36
N SER A 414 -11.64 9.52 3.95
CA SER A 414 -10.20 9.36 3.71
C SER A 414 -9.67 8.03 4.26
N MET A 415 -10.33 6.92 3.94
CA MET A 415 -9.81 5.59 4.24
C MET A 415 -9.08 5.02 3.03
N CYS A 416 -7.80 4.70 3.21
CA CYS A 416 -7.09 3.75 2.36
C CYS A 416 -7.60 2.33 2.68
N CYS A 417 -7.57 1.43 1.68
CA CYS A 417 -7.94 0.01 1.77
C CYS A 417 -8.01 -0.55 3.20
N ARG A 418 -9.24 -0.85 3.66
CA ARG A 418 -9.54 -1.67 4.85
C ARG A 418 -9.08 -1.10 6.20
N LEU A 419 -8.73 0.18 6.32
CA LEU A 419 -8.80 0.86 7.61
C LEU A 419 -10.30 1.08 7.90
N GLN A 420 -10.89 0.23 8.75
CA GLN A 420 -12.22 0.39 9.31
C GLN A 420 -12.19 0.03 10.79
#